data_AF-A0A3Q7Y1T6-F1
#
_entry.id   AF-A0A3Q7Y1T6-F1
#
_cell.length_a   1.000
_cell.length_b   1.000
_cell.length_c   1.000
_cell.angle_alpha   90.00
_cell.angle_beta   90.00
_cell.angle_gamma   90.00
#
_symmetry.space_group_name_H-M   'P 1'
#
loop_
_entity.id
_entity.type
_entity.pdbx_description
1 polymer ?
#
loop_
_entity_poly.entity_id
_entity_poly.type
_entity_poly.pdbx_seq_one_letter_code
_entity_poly.pdbx_strand_id
1 'polypeptide(L)'
;MRSEKDNFVIIPKFDGDYEHWSMLMENMIRPKEWWHLIETDYVEPTRGEVLNGAQRQALADLKLTDLKVKNYLFQAIDKSILKTIIQKNTSKQLWDSLKIKYQGSERVQREQLQRLRRDFEILEMKENETITEYFSKVLLVATEMRNMGEDMQDNKIVDKILRTLSEKFTYVVCSIEESKDISSLSVDSLQSSLRCHEQKINRHQTKGSTSEEHVLKISSEEGRFSETQGIGRGAFRGRGRGRGRVGNL
;
A
#
# COMPACT_ATOMS: atom_id res chain seq x y z
N MET A 1 17.70 0.38 -52.16
CA MET A 1 18.62 0.75 -51.06
C MET A 1 17.79 1.41 -49.97
N ARG A 2 17.35 0.63 -48.97
CA ARG A 2 16.69 1.17 -47.78
C ARG A 2 17.82 1.61 -46.85
N SER A 3 18.00 2.92 -46.75
CA SER A 3 18.88 3.53 -45.76
C SER A 3 18.35 3.14 -44.38
N GLU A 4 19.06 2.25 -43.69
CA GLU A 4 18.93 2.06 -42.25
C GLU A 4 19.17 3.43 -41.63
N LYS A 5 18.07 4.06 -41.19
CA LYS A 5 18.16 5.21 -40.31
C LYS A 5 18.98 4.74 -39.12
N ASP A 6 20.14 5.35 -38.92
CA ASP A 6 20.88 5.32 -37.68
C ASP A 6 19.88 5.48 -36.55
N ASN A 7 19.51 4.36 -35.92
CA ASN A 7 18.91 4.37 -34.61
C ASN A 7 20.01 4.89 -33.71
N PHE A 8 20.07 6.21 -33.55
CA PHE A 8 20.81 6.85 -32.48
C PHE A 8 20.28 6.23 -31.20
N VAL A 9 20.99 5.21 -30.73
CA VAL A 9 20.85 4.61 -29.42
C VAL A 9 21.12 5.77 -28.47
N ILE A 10 20.06 6.44 -28.03
CA ILE A 10 20.15 7.49 -27.02
C ILE A 10 20.62 6.78 -25.77
N ILE A 11 21.88 7.00 -25.42
CA ILE A 11 22.46 6.42 -24.22
C ILE A 11 21.80 7.15 -23.04
N PRO A 12 21.08 6.42 -22.16
CA PRO A 12 20.47 7.02 -20.97
C PRO A 12 21.55 7.67 -20.12
N LYS A 13 21.42 8.98 -19.89
CA LYS A 13 22.32 9.69 -18.99
C LYS A 13 21.91 9.42 -17.55
N PHE A 14 22.90 9.20 -16.71
CA PHE A 14 22.68 9.02 -15.29
C PHE A 14 22.32 10.36 -14.65
N ASP A 15 21.13 10.46 -14.07
CA ASP A 15 20.54 11.66 -13.48
C ASP A 15 20.50 11.63 -11.94
N GLY A 16 20.96 10.53 -11.33
CA GLY A 16 20.95 10.32 -9.88
C GLY A 16 20.00 9.21 -9.44
N ASP A 17 18.99 8.88 -10.24
CA ASP A 17 18.10 7.75 -9.99
C ASP A 17 18.70 6.49 -10.62
N TYR A 18 19.44 5.73 -9.80
CA TYR A 18 20.05 4.49 -10.28
C TYR A 18 19.00 3.45 -10.69
N GLU A 19 17.84 3.40 -10.04
CA GLU A 19 16.84 2.38 -10.34
C GLU A 19 16.23 2.63 -11.72
N HIS A 20 15.78 3.86 -11.97
CA HIS A 20 15.29 4.27 -13.29
C HIS A 20 16.36 4.13 -14.38
N TRP A 21 17.58 4.62 -14.12
CA TRP A 21 18.67 4.55 -15.08
C TRP A 21 19.11 3.10 -15.37
N SER A 22 19.16 2.24 -14.34
CA SER A 22 19.56 0.84 -14.49
C SER A 22 18.57 0.07 -15.36
N MET A 23 17.26 0.30 -15.19
CA MET A 23 16.22 -0.28 -16.05
C MET A 23 16.39 0.17 -17.52
N LEU A 24 16.68 1.45 -17.76
CA LEU A 24 16.91 1.95 -19.12
C LEU A 24 18.17 1.32 -19.73
N MET A 25 19.26 1.26 -18.96
CA MET A 25 20.51 0.63 -19.43
C MET A 25 20.35 -0.86 -19.67
N GLU A 26 19.62 -1.57 -18.81
CA GLU A 26 19.29 -2.98 -18.95
C GLU A 26 18.47 -3.24 -20.21
N ASN A 27 17.42 -2.44 -20.46
CA ASN A 27 16.63 -2.52 -21.70
C ASN A 27 17.44 -2.18 -22.96
N MET A 28 18.52 -1.42 -22.86
CA MET A 28 19.40 -1.09 -23.99
C MET A 28 20.46 -2.18 -24.26
N ILE A 29 20.84 -2.93 -23.22
CA ILE A 29 21.94 -3.92 -23.27
C ILE A 29 21.40 -5.35 -23.46
N ARG A 30 20.26 -5.70 -22.86
CA ARG A 30 19.62 -7.03 -23.00
C ARG A 30 19.31 -7.41 -24.45
N PRO A 31 18.74 -6.53 -25.31
CA PRO A 31 18.50 -6.86 -26.71
C PRO A 31 19.76 -7.07 -27.55
N LYS A 32 20.92 -6.64 -27.03
CA LYS A 32 22.23 -6.82 -27.68
C LYS A 32 22.97 -8.07 -27.19
N GLU A 33 22.33 -8.87 -26.32
CA GLU A 33 22.88 -10.05 -25.67
C GLU A 33 24.15 -9.79 -24.83
N TRP A 34 24.54 -8.54 -24.57
CA TRP A 34 25.77 -8.22 -23.82
C TRP A 34 25.61 -8.26 -22.30
N TRP A 35 24.39 -8.49 -21.79
CA TRP A 35 24.06 -8.45 -20.37
C TRP A 35 24.83 -9.49 -19.54
N HIS A 36 25.10 -10.68 -20.11
CA HIS A 36 25.86 -11.73 -19.44
C HIS A 36 27.24 -11.27 -18.95
N LEU A 37 27.87 -10.30 -19.62
CA LEU A 37 29.19 -9.77 -19.26
C LEU A 37 29.16 -8.85 -18.03
N ILE A 38 28.03 -8.17 -17.82
CA ILE A 38 27.80 -7.35 -16.64
C ILE A 38 27.57 -8.25 -15.42
N GLU A 39 26.99 -9.44 -15.61
CA GLU A 39 26.75 -10.40 -14.53
C GLU A 39 27.99 -11.27 -14.21
N THR A 40 28.76 -11.72 -15.20
CA THR A 40 29.78 -12.77 -14.98
C THR A 40 31.21 -12.29 -14.74
N ASP A 41 31.53 -11.01 -14.94
CA ASP A 41 32.91 -10.50 -15.00
C ASP A 41 33.74 -11.22 -16.08
N TYR A 42 34.71 -10.50 -16.63
CA TYR A 42 35.77 -11.14 -17.40
C TYR A 42 36.91 -11.45 -16.43
N VAL A 43 37.07 -12.72 -16.07
CA VAL A 43 38.28 -13.18 -15.37
C VAL A 43 39.38 -13.32 -16.42
N GLU A 44 40.40 -12.47 -16.33
CA GLU A 44 41.63 -12.68 -17.10
C GLU A 44 42.15 -14.11 -16.83
N PRO A 45 42.36 -14.95 -17.85
CA PRO A 45 42.91 -16.28 -17.65
C PRO A 45 44.24 -16.16 -16.91
N THR A 46 44.46 -17.00 -15.89
CA THR A 46 45.68 -17.02 -15.10
C THR A 46 46.89 -17.10 -16.05
N ARG A 47 47.89 -16.23 -15.86
CA ARG A 47 49.15 -16.22 -16.66
C ARG A 47 49.71 -17.65 -16.74
N GLY A 48 49.52 -18.32 -17.88
CA GLY A 48 50.01 -19.68 -18.12
C GLY A 48 48.99 -20.68 -18.68
N GLU A 49 47.70 -20.35 -18.79
CA GLU A 49 46.73 -21.27 -19.43
C GLU A 49 46.93 -21.34 -20.95
N VAL A 50 47.23 -22.54 -21.45
CA VAL A 50 47.33 -22.82 -22.89
C VAL A 50 45.92 -22.89 -23.47
N LEU A 51 45.41 -21.74 -23.88
CA LEU A 51 44.12 -21.63 -24.55
C LEU A 51 44.25 -22.04 -26.03
N ASN A 52 43.34 -22.92 -26.48
CA ASN A 52 43.20 -23.31 -27.88
C ASN A 52 42.84 -22.11 -28.77
N GLY A 53 43.13 -22.18 -30.08
CA GLY A 53 42.89 -21.07 -31.02
C GLY A 53 41.45 -20.52 -30.98
N ALA A 54 40.45 -21.40 -30.88
CA ALA A 54 39.05 -21.02 -30.72
C ALA A 54 38.73 -20.35 -29.38
N GLN A 55 39.39 -20.77 -28.29
CA GLN A 55 39.22 -20.16 -26.95
C GLN A 55 39.85 -18.75 -26.90
N ARG A 56 40.97 -18.54 -27.60
CA ARG A 56 41.59 -17.21 -27.72
C ARG A 56 40.73 -16.23 -28.50
N GLN A 57 40.09 -16.68 -29.57
CA GLN A 57 39.16 -15.86 -30.34
C GLN A 57 37.92 -15.51 -29.52
N ALA A 58 37.31 -16.49 -28.84
CA ALA A 58 36.18 -16.25 -27.94
C ALA A 58 36.53 -15.25 -26.82
N LEU A 59 37.72 -15.35 -26.21
CA LEU A 59 38.18 -14.39 -25.19
C LEU A 59 38.43 -12.99 -25.76
N ALA A 60 38.94 -12.89 -26.99
CA ALA A 60 39.13 -11.59 -27.65
C ALA A 60 37.78 -10.92 -27.96
N ASP A 61 36.79 -11.70 -28.40
CA ASP A 61 35.43 -11.22 -28.65
C ASP A 61 34.76 -10.76 -27.35
N LEU A 62 34.89 -11.53 -26.25
CA LEU A 62 34.41 -11.16 -24.92
C LEU A 62 35.06 -9.88 -24.38
N LYS A 63 36.37 -9.69 -24.62
CA LYS A 63 37.08 -8.47 -24.23
C LYS A 63 36.60 -7.27 -25.05
N LEU A 64 36.36 -7.46 -26.35
CA LEU A 64 35.88 -6.41 -27.24
C LEU A 64 34.46 -5.98 -26.85
N THR A 65 33.59 -6.92 -26.48
CA THR A 65 32.23 -6.62 -26.00
C THR A 65 32.24 -5.96 -24.61
N ASP A 66 33.10 -6.37 -23.67
CA ASP A 66 33.29 -5.67 -22.38
C ASP A 66 33.70 -4.21 -22.60
N LEU A 67 34.68 -3.96 -23.48
CA LEU A 67 35.12 -2.61 -23.81
C LEU A 67 34.01 -1.77 -24.44
N LYS A 68 33.13 -2.37 -25.27
CA LYS A 68 31.95 -1.68 -25.81
C LYS A 68 30.97 -1.29 -24.71
N VAL A 69 30.60 -2.23 -23.83
CA VAL A 69 29.69 -1.96 -22.69
C VAL A 69 30.27 -0.88 -21.79
N LYS A 70 31.57 -0.97 -21.49
CA LYS A 70 32.29 0.02 -20.70
C LYS A 70 32.27 1.41 -21.35
N ASN A 71 32.43 1.49 -22.67
CA ASN A 71 32.32 2.74 -23.40
C ASN A 71 30.90 3.34 -23.28
N TYR A 72 29.86 2.52 -23.41
CA TYR A 72 28.48 2.96 -23.16
C TYR A 72 28.26 3.47 -21.74
N LEU A 73 28.78 2.78 -20.73
CA LEU A 73 28.71 3.22 -19.33
C LEU A 73 29.44 4.55 -19.11
N PHE A 74 30.62 4.74 -19.72
CA PHE A 74 31.32 6.02 -19.65
C PHE A 74 30.58 7.17 -20.33
N GLN A 75 29.83 6.90 -21.41
CA GLN A 75 29.00 7.91 -22.07
C GLN A 75 27.73 8.24 -21.28
N ALA A 76 27.21 7.27 -20.53
CA ALA A 76 26.05 7.42 -19.66
C ALA A 76 26.35 8.20 -18.37
N ILE A 77 27.58 8.12 -17.87
CA ILE A 77 27.96 8.64 -16.54
C ILE A 77 28.76 9.94 -16.66
N ASP A 78 28.40 10.95 -15.87
CA ASP A 78 29.13 12.21 -15.81
C ASP A 78 30.54 12.08 -15.21
N LYS A 79 31.45 12.95 -15.65
CA LYS A 79 32.86 12.98 -15.20
C LYS A 79 33.00 13.14 -13.68
N SER A 80 32.08 13.86 -13.03
CA SER A 80 32.06 14.05 -11.57
C SER A 80 31.85 12.74 -10.84
N ILE A 81 30.88 11.94 -11.30
CA ILE A 81 30.54 10.63 -10.74
C ILE A 81 31.65 9.64 -11.04
N LEU A 82 32.21 9.68 -12.26
CA LEU A 82 33.29 8.78 -12.62
C LEU A 82 34.56 8.97 -11.79
N LYS A 83 34.85 10.20 -11.35
CA LYS A 83 35.98 10.49 -10.44
C LYS A 83 35.82 9.87 -9.06
N THR A 84 34.59 9.60 -8.63
CA THR A 84 34.32 9.01 -7.31
C THR A 84 34.36 7.48 -7.30
N ILE A 85 34.39 6.84 -8.47
CA ILE A 85 34.43 5.38 -8.61
C ILE A 85 35.88 4.90 -8.66
N ILE A 86 36.26 4.05 -7.71
CA ILE A 86 37.62 3.53 -7.57
C ILE A 86 37.86 2.33 -8.50
N GLN A 87 36.91 1.40 -8.59
CA GLN A 87 37.02 0.18 -9.41
C GLN A 87 36.28 0.37 -10.74
N LYS A 88 37.03 0.41 -11.85
CA LYS A 88 36.50 0.64 -13.21
C LYS A 88 37.26 -0.13 -14.28
N ASN A 89 37.85 -1.27 -13.93
CA ASN A 89 38.69 -2.02 -14.87
C ASN A 89 37.83 -2.81 -15.85
N THR A 90 36.74 -3.44 -15.38
CA THR A 90 35.73 -4.12 -16.20
C THR A 90 34.40 -3.37 -16.21
N SER A 91 33.54 -3.65 -17.18
CA SER A 91 32.17 -3.10 -17.23
C SER A 91 31.36 -3.46 -15.99
N LYS A 92 31.52 -4.70 -15.50
CA LYS A 92 30.92 -5.17 -14.23
C LYS A 92 31.41 -4.39 -13.02
N GLN A 93 32.72 -4.23 -12.83
CA GLN A 93 33.24 -3.46 -11.68
C GLN A 93 32.71 -2.01 -11.67
N LEU A 94 32.60 -1.40 -12.85
CA LEU A 94 32.03 -0.07 -12.99
C LEU A 94 30.54 -0.06 -12.62
N TRP A 95 29.78 -1.05 -13.08
CA TRP A 95 28.36 -1.23 -12.77
C TRP A 95 28.11 -1.48 -11.28
N ASP A 96 28.85 -2.42 -10.67
CA ASP A 96 28.76 -2.77 -9.25
C ASP A 96 29.17 -1.61 -8.35
N SER A 97 30.22 -0.86 -8.73
CA SER A 97 30.62 0.34 -7.99
C SER A 97 29.54 1.43 -8.05
N LEU A 98 28.87 1.59 -9.20
CA LEU A 98 27.76 2.52 -9.33
C LEU A 98 26.56 2.06 -8.49
N LYS A 99 26.26 0.76 -8.51
CA LYS A 99 25.21 0.14 -7.68
C LYS A 99 25.45 0.40 -6.19
N ILE A 100 26.65 0.08 -5.69
CA ILE A 100 27.03 0.27 -4.29
C ILE A 100 26.96 1.74 -3.89
N LYS A 101 27.38 2.65 -4.78
CA LYS A 101 27.41 4.08 -4.47
C LYS A 101 26.01 4.71 -4.38
N TYR A 102 25.09 4.31 -5.26
CA TYR A 102 23.78 4.97 -5.39
C TYR A 102 22.61 4.20 -4.77
N GLN A 103 22.63 2.87 -4.76
CA GLN A 103 21.65 2.07 -4.01
C GLN A 103 22.17 1.60 -2.65
N GLY A 104 23.41 1.92 -2.28
CA GLY A 104 24.06 1.36 -1.10
C GLY A 104 24.52 -0.08 -1.31
N SER A 105 25.21 -0.63 -0.30
CA SER A 105 25.52 -2.06 -0.30
C SER A 105 24.24 -2.89 -0.14
N GLU A 106 24.26 -4.15 -0.60
CA GLU A 106 23.16 -5.09 -0.39
C GLU A 106 22.77 -5.19 1.11
N ARG A 107 23.74 -5.02 2.01
CA ARG A 107 23.51 -4.95 3.46
C ARG A 107 22.64 -3.74 3.85
N VAL A 108 22.91 -2.56 3.30
CA VAL A 108 22.12 -1.35 3.59
C VAL A 108 20.71 -1.49 3.04
N GLN A 109 20.56 -2.07 1.85
CA GLN A 109 19.24 -2.37 1.29
C GLN A 109 18.45 -3.34 2.17
N ARG A 110 19.10 -4.42 2.64
CA ARG A 110 18.48 -5.36 3.58
C ARG A 110 18.10 -4.67 4.90
N GLU A 111 18.96 -3.84 5.47
CA GLU A 111 18.66 -3.11 6.71
C GLU A 111 17.49 -2.13 6.52
N GLN A 112 17.42 -1.42 5.39
CA GLN A 112 16.31 -0.53 5.05
C GLN A 112 15.01 -1.30 4.84
N LEU A 113 15.04 -2.43 4.14
CA LEU A 113 13.87 -3.30 3.98
C LEU A 113 13.37 -3.84 5.32
N GLN A 114 14.27 -4.25 6.20
CA GLN A 114 13.92 -4.72 7.54
C GLN A 114 13.30 -3.60 8.40
N ARG A 115 13.77 -2.37 8.25
CA ARG A 115 13.14 -1.20 8.87
C ARG A 115 11.72 -1.00 8.34
N LEU A 116 11.52 -1.03 7.03
CA LEU A 116 10.19 -0.90 6.42
C LEU A 116 9.23 -2.01 6.86
N ARG A 117 9.71 -3.26 6.98
CA ARG A 117 8.92 -4.38 7.52
C ARG A 117 8.46 -4.11 8.94
N ARG A 118 9.36 -3.66 9.81
CA ARG A 118 9.01 -3.28 11.18
C ARG A 118 8.00 -2.13 11.20
N ASP A 119 8.23 -1.10 10.40
CA ASP A 119 7.33 0.05 10.31
C ASP A 119 5.94 -0.40 9.81
N PHE A 120 5.88 -1.32 8.84
CA PHE A 120 4.63 -1.93 8.36
C PHE A 120 3.95 -2.79 9.44
N GLU A 121 4.70 -3.58 10.21
CA GLU A 121 4.15 -4.41 11.29
C GLU A 121 3.54 -3.59 12.43
N ILE A 122 4.19 -2.49 12.82
CA ILE A 122 3.75 -1.61 13.93
C ILE A 122 2.74 -0.55 13.45
N LEU A 123 2.55 -0.40 12.13
CA LEU A 123 1.60 0.57 11.57
C LEU A 123 0.16 0.27 12.03
N GLU A 124 -0.43 1.22 12.74
CA GLU A 124 -1.80 1.15 13.25
C GLU A 124 -2.52 2.48 13.05
N MET A 125 -3.85 2.43 12.89
CA MET A 125 -4.67 3.62 12.73
C MET A 125 -4.80 4.37 14.05
N LYS A 126 -4.45 5.67 14.06
CA LYS A 126 -4.60 6.53 15.24
C LYS A 126 -6.06 6.97 15.42
N GLU A 127 -6.47 7.26 16.66
CA GLU A 127 -7.86 7.60 17.00
C GLU A 127 -8.44 8.84 16.29
N ASN A 128 -7.57 9.78 15.91
CA ASN A 128 -7.91 11.06 15.28
C ASN A 128 -7.53 11.12 13.80
N GLU A 129 -7.07 10.01 13.24
CA GLU A 129 -6.68 9.92 11.83
C GLU A 129 -7.88 9.52 10.97
N THR A 130 -7.99 10.09 9.78
CA THR A 130 -9.03 9.70 8.81
C THR A 130 -8.65 8.40 8.10
N ILE A 131 -9.65 7.68 7.58
CA ILE A 131 -9.38 6.45 6.81
C ILE A 131 -8.49 6.76 5.59
N THR A 132 -8.70 7.89 4.93
CA THR A 132 -7.88 8.29 3.78
C THR A 132 -6.42 8.52 4.13
N GLU A 133 -6.13 9.20 5.24
CA GLU A 133 -4.75 9.43 5.69
C GLU A 133 -4.07 8.12 6.07
N TYR A 134 -4.80 7.24 6.76
CA TYR A 134 -4.28 5.94 7.15
C TYR A 134 -3.94 5.07 5.95
N PHE A 135 -4.84 4.98 4.96
CA PHE A 135 -4.60 4.27 3.71
C PHE A 135 -3.38 4.81 2.97
N SER A 136 -3.23 6.13 2.89
CA SER A 136 -2.07 6.75 2.26
C SER A 136 -0.75 6.33 2.92
N LYS A 137 -0.69 6.23 4.26
CA LYS A 137 0.51 5.75 4.96
C LYS A 137 0.81 4.29 4.67
N VAL A 138 -0.21 3.42 4.74
CA VAL A 138 -0.05 1.98 4.46
C VAL A 138 0.44 1.79 3.03
N LEU A 139 -0.19 2.46 2.06
CA LEU A 139 0.19 2.39 0.65
C LEU A 139 1.59 2.93 0.38
N LEU A 140 1.99 4.00 1.08
CA LEU A 140 3.34 4.55 0.95
C LEU A 140 4.38 3.51 1.39
N VAL A 141 4.23 2.94 2.60
CA VAL A 141 5.14 1.90 3.11
C VAL A 141 5.14 0.66 2.20
N ALA A 142 3.95 0.21 1.76
CA ALA A 142 3.81 -0.92 0.85
C ALA A 142 4.51 -0.67 -0.50
N THR A 143 4.43 0.55 -1.03
CA THR A 143 5.08 0.94 -2.29
C THR A 143 6.60 1.00 -2.11
N GLU A 144 7.09 1.55 -1.00
CA GLU A 144 8.53 1.54 -0.68
C GLU A 144 9.06 0.11 -0.54
N MET A 145 8.30 -0.81 0.07
CA MET A 145 8.66 -2.23 0.15
C MET A 145 8.70 -2.90 -1.23
N ARG A 146 7.74 -2.58 -2.12
CA ARG A 146 7.74 -3.07 -3.52
C ARG A 146 8.96 -2.59 -4.29
N ASN A 147 9.33 -1.31 -4.15
CA ASN A 147 10.52 -0.74 -4.79
C ASN A 147 11.81 -1.43 -4.30
N MET A 148 11.85 -1.85 -3.03
CA MET A 148 12.96 -2.64 -2.48
C MET A 148 12.94 -4.12 -2.91
N GLY A 149 12.03 -4.51 -3.82
CA GLY A 149 11.93 -5.86 -4.39
C GLY A 149 11.11 -6.86 -3.57
N GLU A 150 10.35 -6.40 -2.55
CA GLU A 150 9.49 -7.27 -1.77
C GLU A 150 8.11 -7.45 -2.42
N ASP A 151 7.64 -8.69 -2.46
CA ASP A 151 6.33 -9.03 -3.02
C ASP A 151 5.19 -8.64 -2.05
N MET A 152 4.69 -7.42 -2.23
CA MET A 152 3.56 -6.89 -1.49
C MET A 152 2.27 -7.02 -2.32
N GLN A 153 1.65 -8.18 -2.24
CA GLN A 153 0.34 -8.45 -2.84
C GLN A 153 -0.76 -7.63 -2.16
N ASP A 154 -1.79 -7.23 -2.91
CA ASP A 154 -2.90 -6.42 -2.40
C ASP A 154 -3.62 -7.10 -1.23
N ASN A 155 -3.72 -8.44 -1.25
CA ASN A 155 -4.31 -9.22 -0.16
C ASN A 155 -3.58 -8.99 1.18
N LYS A 156 -2.24 -8.90 1.17
CA LYS A 156 -1.45 -8.62 2.38
C LYS A 156 -1.73 -7.22 2.93
N ILE A 157 -1.93 -6.26 2.03
CA ILE A 157 -2.25 -4.87 2.39
C ILE A 157 -3.65 -4.79 2.98
N VAL A 158 -4.63 -5.45 2.35
CA VAL A 158 -6.01 -5.54 2.83
C VAL A 158 -6.08 -6.20 4.20
N ASP A 159 -5.44 -7.36 4.39
CA ASP A 159 -5.36 -8.05 5.67
C ASP A 159 -4.74 -7.16 6.75
N LYS A 160 -3.66 -6.46 6.41
CA LYS A 160 -3.01 -5.52 7.33
C LYS A 160 -4.00 -4.43 7.76
N ILE A 161 -4.67 -3.78 6.81
CA ILE A 161 -5.61 -2.69 7.09
C ILE A 161 -6.77 -3.17 7.96
N LEU A 162 -7.37 -4.31 7.64
CA LEU A 162 -8.48 -4.89 8.41
C LEU A 162 -8.08 -5.19 9.86
N ARG A 163 -6.86 -5.67 10.09
CA ARG A 163 -6.35 -6.02 11.43
C ARG A 163 -5.96 -4.82 12.29
N THR A 164 -5.52 -3.71 11.69
CA THR A 164 -4.98 -2.56 12.43
C THR A 164 -5.83 -1.30 12.32
N LEU A 165 -7.07 -1.44 11.82
CA LEU A 165 -8.12 -0.44 11.92
C LEU A 165 -8.51 -0.21 13.39
N SER A 166 -8.89 1.03 13.72
CA SER A 166 -9.36 1.40 15.05
C SER A 166 -10.64 0.64 15.44
N GLU A 167 -10.84 0.41 16.75
CA GLU A 167 -12.03 -0.24 17.31
C GLU A 167 -13.37 0.40 16.87
N LYS A 168 -13.35 1.68 16.50
CA LYS A 168 -14.51 2.39 15.92
C LYS A 168 -15.06 1.70 14.66
N PHE A 169 -14.22 0.92 13.97
CA PHE A 169 -14.57 0.24 12.72
C PHE A 169 -14.72 -1.28 12.89
N THR A 170 -14.60 -1.85 14.09
CA THR A 170 -14.68 -3.31 14.31
C THR A 170 -15.94 -3.93 13.70
N TYR A 171 -17.11 -3.30 13.88
CA TYR A 171 -18.36 -3.78 13.28
C TYR A 171 -18.33 -3.79 11.75
N VAL A 172 -17.68 -2.77 11.15
CA VAL A 172 -17.54 -2.67 9.69
C VAL A 172 -16.57 -3.72 9.17
N VAL A 173 -15.48 -3.97 9.89
CA VAL A 173 -14.51 -5.02 9.58
C VAL A 173 -15.20 -6.38 9.57
N CYS A 174 -15.91 -6.75 10.65
CA CYS A 174 -16.65 -8.02 10.69
C CYS A 174 -17.65 -8.16 9.53
N SER A 175 -18.40 -7.10 9.21
CA SER A 175 -19.34 -7.12 8.09
C SER A 175 -18.64 -7.31 6.73
N ILE A 176 -17.45 -6.75 6.54
CA ILE A 176 -16.67 -6.94 5.30
C ILE A 176 -16.11 -8.36 5.23
N GLU A 177 -15.59 -8.89 6.34
CA GLU A 177 -15.08 -10.25 6.44
C GLU A 177 -16.17 -11.32 6.19
N GLU A 178 -17.40 -11.06 6.63
CA GLU A 178 -18.54 -11.96 6.38
C GLU A 178 -19.11 -11.86 4.97
N SER A 179 -19.05 -10.67 4.34
CA SER A 179 -19.75 -10.41 3.07
C SER A 179 -18.87 -10.53 1.83
N LYS A 180 -17.54 -10.46 1.96
CA LYS A 180 -16.60 -10.43 0.84
C LYS A 180 -15.45 -11.41 1.04
N ASP A 181 -15.03 -12.04 -0.05
CA ASP A 181 -13.81 -12.83 -0.05
C ASP A 181 -12.58 -11.91 -0.05
N ILE A 182 -11.87 -11.89 1.08
CA ILE A 182 -10.69 -11.07 1.35
C ILE A 182 -9.59 -11.33 0.31
N SER A 183 -9.51 -12.56 -0.22
CA SER A 183 -8.50 -12.96 -1.21
C SER A 183 -8.68 -12.35 -2.61
N SER A 184 -9.87 -11.80 -2.88
CA SER A 184 -10.23 -11.16 -4.16
C SER A 184 -10.44 -9.65 -4.03
N LEU A 185 -10.31 -9.10 -2.81
CA LEU A 185 -10.66 -7.73 -2.52
C LEU A 185 -9.51 -6.79 -2.90
N SER A 186 -9.78 -5.80 -3.77
CA SER A 186 -8.81 -4.74 -4.06
C SER A 186 -8.76 -3.69 -2.96
N VAL A 187 -7.59 -3.06 -2.81
CA VAL A 187 -7.38 -1.97 -1.84
C VAL A 187 -8.36 -0.81 -2.08
N ASP A 188 -8.63 -0.46 -3.34
CA ASP A 188 -9.55 0.64 -3.70
C ASP A 188 -11.01 0.36 -3.32
N SER A 189 -11.45 -0.90 -3.49
CA SER A 189 -12.80 -1.35 -3.10
C SER A 189 -12.97 -1.30 -1.59
N LEU A 190 -11.94 -1.73 -0.85
CA LEU A 190 -11.91 -1.64 0.61
C LEU A 190 -11.96 -0.18 1.07
N GLN A 191 -11.10 0.68 0.52
CA GLN A 191 -11.03 2.10 0.87
C GLN A 191 -12.39 2.80 0.65
N SER A 192 -13.03 2.54 -0.49
CA SER A 192 -14.34 3.11 -0.83
C SER A 192 -15.43 2.65 0.13
N SER A 193 -15.40 1.37 0.52
CA SER A 193 -16.37 0.79 1.48
C SER A 193 -16.20 1.43 2.85
N LEU A 194 -14.97 1.47 3.37
CA LEU A 194 -14.64 2.03 4.69
C LEU A 194 -14.95 3.53 4.77
N ARG A 195 -14.62 4.31 3.75
CA ARG A 195 -14.94 5.74 3.68
C ARG A 195 -16.44 6.01 3.71
N CYS A 196 -17.26 5.18 3.06
CA CYS A 196 -18.72 5.28 3.15
C CYS A 196 -19.22 5.05 4.59
N HIS A 197 -18.60 4.13 5.33
CA HIS A 197 -18.93 3.86 6.73
C HIS A 197 -18.46 4.98 7.67
N GLU A 198 -17.27 5.54 7.46
CA GLU A 198 -16.76 6.72 8.19
C GLU A 198 -17.76 7.88 8.18
N GLN A 199 -18.30 8.21 7.01
CA GLN A 199 -19.31 9.26 6.87
C GLN A 199 -20.61 8.95 7.61
N LYS A 200 -21.02 7.67 7.67
CA LYS A 200 -22.22 7.25 8.43
C LYS A 200 -21.99 7.34 9.93
N ILE A 201 -20.83 6.89 10.42
CA ILE A 201 -20.45 6.97 11.84
C ILE A 201 -20.38 8.42 12.31
N ASN A 202 -19.74 9.31 11.54
CA ASN A 202 -19.67 10.73 11.87
C ASN A 202 -21.05 11.42 11.88
N ARG A 203 -21.98 10.99 11.02
CA ARG A 203 -23.39 11.46 11.04
C ARG A 203 -24.17 11.00 12.27
N HIS A 204 -23.84 9.85 12.86
CA HIS A 204 -24.48 9.37 14.08
C HIS A 204 -23.89 10.00 15.35
N GLN A 205 -22.58 10.26 15.40
CA GLN A 205 -21.95 10.96 16.52
C GLN A 205 -22.43 12.42 16.65
N THR A 206 -22.68 13.09 15.52
CA THR A 206 -23.25 14.46 15.51
C THR A 206 -24.72 14.54 15.90
N LYS A 207 -25.49 13.46 15.73
CA LYS A 207 -26.88 13.37 16.20
C LYS A 207 -26.98 12.91 17.66
N GLY A 208 -26.00 12.18 18.17
CA GLY A 208 -25.94 11.75 19.57
C GLY A 208 -25.91 12.93 20.57
N SER A 209 -25.35 14.08 20.19
CA SER A 209 -25.35 15.27 21.07
C SER A 209 -26.65 16.09 21.01
N THR A 210 -27.60 15.75 20.13
CA THR A 210 -28.86 16.50 19.94
C THR A 210 -30.12 15.65 20.11
N SER A 211 -30.01 14.31 20.17
CA SER A 211 -31.17 13.41 20.22
C SER A 211 -31.58 12.89 21.61
N GLU A 212 -30.89 13.22 22.70
CA GLU A 212 -31.29 12.76 24.04
C GLU A 212 -32.46 13.56 24.68
N GLU A 213 -32.88 14.71 24.12
CA GLU A 213 -33.99 15.50 24.71
C GLU A 213 -35.40 15.17 24.20
N HIS A 214 -35.56 14.29 23.20
CA HIS A 214 -36.86 14.12 22.54
C HIS A 214 -37.29 12.68 22.26
N VAL A 215 -37.12 11.72 23.18
CA VAL A 215 -37.85 10.44 23.06
C VAL A 215 -38.25 9.87 24.43
N LEU A 216 -39.46 10.25 24.90
CA LEU A 216 -40.48 9.43 25.59
C LEU A 216 -41.35 10.25 26.58
N LYS A 217 -42.32 11.00 26.03
CA LYS A 217 -43.61 11.20 26.71
C LYS A 217 -44.70 10.67 25.78
N ILE A 218 -44.88 9.36 25.82
CA ILE A 218 -46.12 8.74 25.34
C ILE A 218 -47.09 8.87 26.51
N SER A 219 -47.96 9.87 26.43
CA SER A 219 -49.23 9.89 27.14
C SER A 219 -50.07 8.72 26.62
N SER A 220 -50.20 7.68 27.44
CA SER A 220 -51.26 6.68 27.31
C SER A 220 -52.08 6.70 28.59
N GLU A 221 -53.25 7.36 28.50
CA GLU A 221 -54.40 7.01 29.33
C GLU A 221 -54.75 5.53 29.11
N GLU A 222 -55.41 4.98 30.13
CA GLU A 222 -56.02 3.65 30.19
C GLU A 222 -55.14 2.49 30.66
N GLY A 223 -55.29 2.20 31.96
CA GLY A 223 -55.52 0.83 32.40
C GLY A 223 -54.38 0.15 33.15
N ARG A 224 -54.17 0.51 34.42
CA ARG A 224 -53.73 -0.46 35.44
C ARG A 224 -54.40 -0.25 36.78
N PHE A 225 -55.29 -1.18 37.08
CA PHE A 225 -55.73 -1.53 38.42
C PHE A 225 -54.51 -1.76 39.32
N SER A 226 -54.45 -1.03 40.43
CA SER A 226 -53.72 -1.45 41.63
C SER A 226 -54.72 -1.45 42.77
N GLU A 227 -55.07 -2.64 43.20
CA GLU A 227 -55.92 -2.91 44.35
C GLU A 227 -55.14 -2.63 45.65
N THR A 228 -55.90 -2.43 46.72
CA THR A 228 -55.52 -2.35 48.15
C THR A 228 -54.97 -1.01 48.66
N GLN A 229 -55.88 -0.18 49.18
CA GLN A 229 -55.91 0.12 50.61
C GLN A 229 -57.29 0.68 50.98
N GLY A 230 -57.98 -0.03 51.85
CA GLY A 230 -59.33 0.31 52.29
C GLY A 230 -59.37 1.53 53.19
N ILE A 231 -60.53 2.17 53.22
CA ILE A 231 -61.18 2.70 54.42
C ILE A 231 -62.67 2.77 54.07
N GLY A 232 -63.46 1.95 54.76
CA GLY A 232 -64.90 1.93 54.62
C GLY A 232 -65.54 3.18 55.23
N ARG A 233 -66.69 3.57 54.66
CA ARG A 233 -67.81 4.19 55.37
C ARG A 233 -69.03 4.05 54.48
N GLY A 234 -69.89 3.10 54.83
CA GLY A 234 -71.16 2.91 54.15
C GLY A 234 -72.12 4.06 54.37
N ALA A 235 -73.13 4.14 53.51
CA ALA A 235 -74.54 4.18 53.92
C ALA A 235 -75.42 4.25 52.67
N PHE A 236 -76.28 3.25 52.53
CA PHE A 236 -77.47 3.26 51.70
C PHE A 236 -78.31 4.52 51.95
N ARG A 237 -78.88 5.09 50.88
CA ARG A 237 -80.28 5.55 50.87
C ARG A 237 -80.75 5.81 49.44
N GLY A 238 -81.67 4.96 48.98
CA GLY A 238 -82.44 5.19 47.77
C GLY A 238 -83.57 6.22 47.94
N ARG A 239 -84.05 6.72 46.80
CA ARG A 239 -85.37 7.28 46.45
C ARG A 239 -85.12 8.02 45.11
N GLY A 240 -85.70 7.67 43.96
CA GLY A 240 -87.10 7.34 43.71
C GLY A 240 -87.85 8.62 43.29
N ARG A 241 -88.46 8.58 42.10
CA ARG A 241 -89.26 9.60 41.36
C ARG A 241 -88.42 10.38 40.31
N GLY A 242 -88.74 10.44 39.03
CA GLY A 242 -89.98 10.16 38.32
C GLY A 242 -90.53 11.43 37.66
N ARG A 243 -90.77 11.35 36.34
CA ARG A 243 -91.50 12.26 35.42
C ARG A 243 -90.71 13.41 34.75
N GLY A 244 -90.70 13.36 33.42
CA GLY A 244 -91.32 14.43 32.62
C GLY A 244 -90.65 14.79 31.29
N ARG A 245 -91.33 14.42 30.17
CA ARG A 245 -91.59 15.24 28.96
C ARG A 245 -90.36 15.57 28.07
N VAL A 246 -90.13 14.91 26.92
CA VAL A 246 -90.77 14.97 25.57
C VAL A 246 -90.91 16.39 24.97
N GLY A 247 -90.27 16.59 23.81
CA GLY A 247 -90.57 17.63 22.80
C GLY A 247 -89.29 18.23 22.19
N ASN A 248 -88.71 17.64 21.13
CA ASN A 248 -88.85 18.05 19.71
C ASN A 248 -88.64 19.56 19.45
N LEU A 249 -87.49 19.96 18.90
CA LEU A 249 -87.16 20.14 17.47
C LEU A 249 -85.72 20.64 17.35
#